data_AF-A0A1B2M1A4-F1
#
_entry.id   AF-A0A1B2M1A4-F1
#
_cell.length_a   1.000
_cell.length_b   1.000
_cell.length_c   1.000
_cell.angle_alpha   90.00
_cell.angle_beta   90.00
_cell.angle_gamma   90.00
#
_symmetry.space_group_name_H-M   'P 1'
#
loop_
_entity.id
_entity.type
_entity.pdbx_description
1 polymer ?
#
loop_
_entity_poly.entity_id
_entity_poly.type
_entity_poly.pdbx_seq_one_letter_code
_entity_poly.pdbx_strand_id
1 'polypeptide(L)'
;MTVGTTPTSPTNPSTTPTTNPPVNFDQPIQNLQNSQNQLHGRMQQFNEQIQQALQQQDQKINQVKRRANAGIAAAMALESAPYVAGKYTYAVAGAHHAGENAIGITIRKTAENGRWSLTGGIAAATEGSPSVRIGISGIIGD
;
A
#
# COMPACT_ATOMS: atom_id res chain seq x y z
N MET A 1 -17.71 -94.74 54.10
CA MET A 1 -17.31 -93.45 54.71
C MET A 1 -16.03 -93.01 54.04
N THR A 2 -16.10 -91.99 53.18
CA THR A 2 -14.92 -91.33 52.61
C THR A 2 -15.28 -89.85 52.45
N VAL A 3 -14.51 -89.00 53.10
CA VAL A 3 -14.74 -87.56 53.23
C VAL A 3 -14.12 -86.87 52.01
N GLY A 4 -14.92 -86.11 51.25
CA GLY A 4 -14.45 -85.28 50.15
C GLY A 4 -14.65 -83.80 50.48
N THR A 5 -13.56 -83.05 50.55
CA THR A 5 -13.53 -81.61 50.82
C THR A 5 -13.95 -80.82 49.58
N THR A 6 -15.02 -80.02 49.71
CA THR A 6 -15.43 -79.07 48.66
C THR A 6 -14.75 -77.72 48.90
N PRO A 7 -13.87 -77.23 48.00
CA PRO A 7 -13.32 -75.88 48.10
C PRO A 7 -14.37 -74.86 47.64
N THR A 8 -14.53 -73.78 48.42
CA THR A 8 -15.37 -72.63 48.11
C THR A 8 -14.78 -71.81 46.94
N SER A 9 -15.61 -71.52 45.94
CA SER A 9 -15.25 -70.63 44.82
C SER A 9 -15.24 -69.17 45.29
N PRO A 10 -14.20 -68.36 44.98
CA PRO A 10 -14.16 -66.94 45.34
C PRO A 10 -15.22 -66.15 44.57
N THR A 11 -15.93 -65.27 45.27
CA THR A 11 -16.80 -64.24 44.68
C THR A 11 -15.94 -63.13 44.07
N ASN A 12 -16.05 -62.95 42.75
CA ASN A 12 -15.40 -61.87 42.01
C ASN A 12 -16.19 -60.55 42.22
N PRO A 13 -15.57 -59.42 42.60
CA PRO A 13 -16.28 -58.16 42.81
C PRO A 13 -16.92 -57.65 41.52
N SER A 14 -18.16 -57.15 41.65
CA SER A 14 -18.90 -56.50 40.57
C SER A 14 -18.12 -55.29 40.04
N THR A 15 -17.76 -55.32 38.76
CA THR A 15 -17.34 -54.12 38.03
C THR A 15 -18.52 -53.71 37.13
N THR A 16 -19.22 -52.65 37.52
CA THR A 16 -20.18 -51.99 36.64
C THR A 16 -19.40 -51.42 35.44
N PRO A 17 -19.73 -51.77 34.19
CA PRO A 17 -19.17 -51.09 33.03
C PRO A 17 -19.74 -49.67 33.03
N THR A 18 -18.88 -48.65 33.10
CA THR A 18 -19.27 -47.28 32.82
C THR A 18 -19.60 -47.20 31.33
N THR A 19 -20.89 -47.15 30.98
CA THR A 19 -21.32 -46.96 29.60
C THR A 19 -21.01 -45.52 29.18
N ASN A 20 -19.96 -45.34 28.38
CA ASN A 20 -19.78 -44.09 27.65
C ASN A 20 -21.02 -43.88 26.74
N PRO A 21 -21.59 -42.67 26.69
CA PRO A 21 -22.71 -42.38 25.80
C PRO A 21 -22.32 -42.63 24.33
N PRO A 22 -23.28 -43.01 23.46
CA PRO A 22 -23.01 -43.23 22.04
C PRO A 22 -22.38 -41.97 21.42
N VAL A 23 -21.22 -42.13 20.79
CA VAL A 23 -20.59 -41.03 20.04
C VAL A 23 -21.48 -40.73 18.83
N ASN A 24 -22.11 -39.56 18.83
CA ASN A 24 -22.99 -39.13 17.75
C ASN A 24 -22.14 -38.59 16.60
N PHE A 25 -21.85 -39.45 15.61
CA PHE A 25 -21.05 -39.11 14.43
C PHE A 25 -21.83 -38.31 13.38
N ASP A 26 -23.16 -38.21 13.48
CA ASP A 26 -23.98 -37.51 12.47
C ASP A 26 -23.93 -35.98 12.63
N GLN A 27 -23.81 -35.50 13.87
CA GLN A 27 -23.71 -34.07 14.19
C GLN A 27 -22.45 -33.37 13.62
N PRO A 28 -21.22 -33.93 13.77
CA PRO A 28 -20.03 -33.30 13.21
C PRO A 28 -20.01 -33.33 11.67
N ILE A 29 -20.60 -34.34 11.01
CA ILE A 29 -20.66 -34.42 9.55
C ILE A 29 -21.55 -33.31 8.97
N GLN A 30 -22.71 -33.04 9.57
CA GLN A 30 -23.61 -31.97 9.13
C GLN A 30 -23.01 -30.58 9.34
N ASN A 31 -22.32 -30.36 10.45
CA ASN A 31 -21.64 -29.09 10.74
C ASN A 31 -20.45 -28.84 9.80
N LEU A 32 -19.75 -29.90 9.39
CA LEU A 32 -18.67 -29.80 8.41
C LEU A 32 -19.21 -29.51 7.01
N GLN A 33 -20.34 -30.11 6.61
CA GLN A 33 -20.98 -29.90 5.31
C GLN A 33 -21.54 -28.47 5.18
N ASN A 34 -22.15 -27.95 6.24
CA ASN A 34 -22.59 -26.56 6.32
C ASN A 34 -21.41 -25.58 6.30
N SER A 35 -20.29 -25.92 6.96
CA SER A 35 -19.07 -25.13 6.92
C SER A 35 -18.44 -25.11 5.52
N GLN A 36 -18.44 -26.24 4.80
CA GLN A 36 -17.93 -26.32 3.43
C GLN A 36 -18.75 -25.49 2.44
N ASN A 37 -20.08 -25.46 2.57
CA ASN A 37 -20.95 -24.65 1.73
C ASN A 37 -20.77 -23.14 1.98
N GLN A 38 -20.55 -22.74 3.23
CA GLN A 38 -20.26 -21.35 3.59
C GLN A 38 -18.85 -20.91 3.16
N LEU A 39 -17.88 -21.82 3.19
CA LEU A 39 -16.53 -21.58 2.68
C LEU A 39 -16.54 -21.43 1.14
N HIS A 40 -17.33 -22.22 0.41
CA HIS A 40 -17.46 -22.10 -1.04
C HIS A 40 -18.04 -20.74 -1.48
N GLY A 41 -19.09 -20.26 -0.82
CA GLY A 41 -19.66 -18.93 -1.10
C GLY A 41 -18.70 -17.78 -0.78
N ARG A 42 -17.93 -17.90 0.31
CA ARG A 42 -16.90 -16.92 0.68
C ARG A 42 -15.67 -16.95 -0.23
N MET A 43 -15.25 -18.13 -0.70
CA MET A 43 -14.13 -18.25 -1.65
C MET A 43 -14.47 -17.66 -3.02
N GLN A 44 -15.72 -17.78 -3.48
CA GLN A 44 -16.17 -17.15 -4.72
C GLN A 44 -16.15 -15.62 -4.62
N GLN A 45 -16.67 -15.05 -3.53
CA GLN A 45 -16.60 -13.61 -3.27
C GLN A 45 -15.17 -13.09 -3.05
N PHE A 46 -14.31 -13.88 -2.43
CA PHE A 46 -12.89 -13.55 -2.24
C PHE A 46 -12.11 -13.58 -3.56
N ASN A 47 -12.42 -14.52 -4.46
CA ASN A 47 -11.78 -14.62 -5.77
C ASN A 47 -12.15 -13.45 -6.69
N GLU A 48 -13.41 -12.98 -6.63
CA GLU A 48 -13.84 -11.76 -7.33
C GLU A 48 -13.19 -10.50 -6.75
N GLN A 49 -13.07 -10.41 -5.43
CA GLN A 49 -12.39 -9.29 -4.76
C GLN A 49 -10.88 -9.28 -5.02
N ILE A 50 -10.22 -10.44 -5.09
CA ILE A 50 -8.80 -10.54 -5.46
C ILE A 50 -8.60 -10.18 -6.93
N GLN A 51 -9.44 -10.65 -7.85
CA GLN A 51 -9.35 -10.27 -9.25
C GLN A 51 -9.58 -8.77 -9.45
N GLN A 52 -10.54 -8.17 -8.74
CA GLN A 52 -10.75 -6.71 -8.74
C GLN A 52 -9.60 -5.96 -8.08
N ALA A 53 -9.04 -6.46 -6.99
CA ALA A 53 -7.89 -5.86 -6.31
C ALA A 53 -6.62 -5.90 -7.18
N LEU A 54 -6.38 -7.01 -7.88
CA LEU A 54 -5.26 -7.19 -8.83
C LEU A 54 -5.46 -6.35 -10.10
N GLN A 55 -6.67 -6.27 -10.66
CA GLN A 55 -6.99 -5.40 -11.80
C GLN A 55 -6.89 -3.90 -11.44
N GLN A 56 -7.23 -3.53 -10.20
CA GLN A 56 -6.99 -2.18 -9.67
C GLN A 56 -5.52 -1.93 -9.30
N GLN A 57 -4.69 -2.97 -9.18
CA GLN A 57 -3.27 -2.85 -8.84
C GLN A 57 -2.44 -2.39 -10.05
N ASP A 58 -2.74 -2.88 -11.25
CA ASP A 58 -2.07 -2.45 -12.49
C ASP A 58 -2.34 -0.99 -12.84
N GLN A 59 -3.57 -0.53 -12.62
CA GLN A 59 -3.94 0.87 -12.85
C GLN A 59 -3.28 1.81 -11.84
N LYS A 60 -3.22 1.43 -10.57
CA LYS A 60 -2.55 2.22 -9.52
C LYS A 60 -1.05 2.34 -9.76
N ILE A 61 -0.39 1.25 -10.16
CA ILE A 61 1.05 1.26 -10.45
C ILE A 61 1.36 2.16 -11.65
N ASN A 62 0.57 2.09 -12.73
CA ASN A 62 0.77 2.99 -13.88
C ASN A 62 0.52 4.46 -13.52
N GLN A 63 -0.48 4.75 -12.68
CA GLN A 63 -0.76 6.11 -12.25
C GLN A 63 0.37 6.69 -11.37
N VAL A 64 0.97 5.87 -10.50
CA VAL A 64 2.12 6.28 -9.68
C VAL A 64 3.33 6.62 -10.57
N LYS A 65 3.62 5.78 -11.58
CA LYS A 65 4.71 6.04 -12.54
C LYS A 65 4.51 7.35 -13.30
N ARG A 66 3.30 7.57 -13.83
CA ARG A 66 2.97 8.81 -14.57
C ARG A 66 3.07 10.05 -13.67
N ARG A 67 2.54 10.00 -12.44
CA ARG A 67 2.70 11.10 -11.47
C ARG A 67 4.15 11.40 -11.14
N ALA A 68 4.97 10.37 -10.96
CA ALA A 68 6.40 10.53 -10.70
C ALA A 68 7.09 11.20 -11.89
N ASN A 69 6.84 10.72 -13.11
CA ASN A 69 7.41 11.29 -14.34
C ASN A 69 6.95 12.73 -14.58
N ALA A 70 5.67 13.02 -14.35
CA ALA A 70 5.09 14.36 -14.41
C ALA A 70 5.74 15.32 -13.39
N GLY A 71 6.02 14.83 -12.17
CA GLY A 71 6.75 15.60 -11.15
C GLY A 71 8.19 15.90 -11.56
N ILE A 72 8.89 14.94 -12.18
CA ILE A 72 10.24 15.16 -12.72
C ILE A 72 10.21 16.18 -13.86
N ALA A 73 9.25 16.05 -14.79
CA ALA A 73 9.06 17.03 -15.86
C ALA A 73 8.80 18.43 -15.28
N ALA A 74 7.93 18.56 -14.27
CA ALA A 74 7.67 19.84 -13.60
C ALA A 74 8.94 20.43 -12.96
N ALA A 75 9.76 19.61 -12.31
CA ALA A 75 11.03 20.04 -11.73
C ALA A 75 12.01 20.53 -12.82
N MET A 76 12.08 19.86 -13.96
CA MET A 76 12.89 20.31 -15.10
C MET A 76 12.37 21.59 -15.75
N ALA A 77 11.04 21.76 -15.82
CA ALA A 77 10.41 22.97 -16.35
C ALA A 77 10.60 24.19 -15.44
N LEU A 78 10.91 23.99 -14.16
CA LEU A 78 11.20 25.05 -13.19
C LEU A 78 12.63 25.58 -13.32
N GLU A 79 13.03 26.01 -14.51
CA GLU A 79 14.35 26.58 -14.76
C GLU A 79 14.60 27.88 -13.97
N SER A 80 15.85 28.27 -13.78
CA SER A 80 16.19 29.51 -13.06
C SER A 80 16.18 30.73 -13.98
N ALA A 81 15.34 31.71 -13.64
CA ALA A 81 15.35 33.01 -14.30
C ALA A 81 16.75 33.67 -14.21
N PRO A 82 17.18 34.43 -15.24
CA PRO A 82 18.53 35.00 -15.31
C PRO A 82 18.91 35.85 -14.09
N TYR A 83 20.18 35.79 -13.67
CA TYR A 83 20.67 36.62 -12.57
C TYR A 83 21.11 37.99 -13.09
N VAL A 84 20.35 39.05 -12.78
CA VAL A 84 20.67 40.42 -13.21
C VAL A 84 20.51 41.39 -12.03
N ALA A 85 21.62 42.01 -11.60
CA ALA A 85 21.65 42.91 -10.45
C ALA A 85 20.64 44.06 -10.57
N GLY A 86 19.91 44.33 -9.48
CA GLY A 86 18.86 45.35 -9.40
C GLY A 86 17.58 45.05 -10.18
N LYS A 87 17.53 44.00 -11.01
CA LYS A 87 16.39 43.71 -11.89
C LYS A 87 15.50 42.58 -11.37
N TYR A 88 14.27 42.57 -11.88
CA TYR A 88 13.40 41.40 -11.87
C TYR A 88 13.59 40.67 -13.18
N THR A 89 13.70 39.35 -13.12
CA THR A 89 13.81 38.50 -14.29
C THR A 89 12.80 37.37 -14.20
N TYR A 90 12.40 36.87 -15.36
CA TYR A 90 11.47 35.76 -15.48
C TYR A 90 11.99 34.75 -16.50
N ALA A 91 11.52 33.52 -16.39
CA ALA A 91 11.79 32.43 -17.32
C ALA A 91 10.55 31.55 -17.44
N VAL A 92 10.35 30.99 -18.62
CA VAL A 92 9.24 30.08 -18.93
C VAL A 92 9.81 28.92 -19.73
N ALA A 93 9.63 27.71 -19.23
CA ALA A 93 10.14 26.51 -19.89
C ALA A 93 9.08 25.41 -19.97
N GLY A 94 9.19 24.62 -21.02
CA GLY A 94 8.52 23.33 -21.14
C GLY A 94 9.52 22.20 -20.92
N ALA A 95 9.07 21.08 -20.36
CA ALA A 95 9.89 19.90 -20.18
C ALA A 95 9.09 18.63 -20.49
N HIS A 96 9.80 17.60 -20.95
CA HIS A 96 9.24 16.29 -21.24
C HIS A 96 10.10 15.21 -20.58
N HIS A 97 9.47 14.28 -19.86
CA HIS A 97 10.16 13.17 -19.20
C HIS A 97 9.30 11.91 -19.22
N ALA A 98 9.85 10.82 -19.75
CA ALA A 98 9.25 9.50 -19.67
C ALA A 98 7.73 9.46 -19.99
N GLY A 99 7.34 10.15 -21.05
CA GLY A 99 5.96 10.22 -21.56
C GLY A 99 5.09 11.34 -21.00
N GLU A 100 5.59 12.13 -20.04
CA GLU A 100 4.84 13.22 -19.40
C GLU A 100 5.45 14.58 -19.74
N ASN A 101 4.59 15.59 -19.85
CA ASN A 101 4.98 16.95 -20.20
C ASN A 101 4.68 17.90 -19.04
N ALA A 102 5.46 18.98 -18.94
CA ALA A 102 5.24 20.03 -17.97
C ALA A 102 5.59 21.41 -18.53
N ILE A 103 4.97 22.43 -17.95
CA ILE A 103 5.29 23.83 -18.16
C ILE A 103 5.59 24.48 -16.82
N GLY A 104 6.57 25.38 -16.81
CA GLY A 104 7.03 26.07 -15.60
C GLY A 104 7.30 27.54 -15.86
N ILE A 105 7.00 28.36 -14.86
CA ILE A 105 7.28 29.79 -14.83
C ILE A 105 8.08 30.08 -13.57
N THR A 106 9.19 30.78 -13.73
CA THR A 106 10.05 31.22 -12.63
C THR A 106 10.21 32.73 -12.68
N ILE A 107 10.21 33.35 -11.50
CA ILE A 107 10.60 34.73 -11.27
C ILE A 107 11.83 34.80 -10.36
N ARG A 108 12.63 35.85 -10.52
CA ARG A 108 13.77 36.15 -9.67
C ARG A 108 13.86 37.66 -9.43
N LYS A 109 14.19 38.04 -8.21
CA LYS A 109 14.67 39.37 -7.85
C LYS A 109 16.11 39.26 -7.37
N THR A 110 16.98 40.10 -7.92
CA THR A 110 18.35 40.24 -7.46
C THR A 110 18.54 41.62 -6.84
N ALA A 111 19.27 41.67 -5.73
CA ALA A 111 19.66 42.90 -5.07
C ALA A 111 20.43 43.84 -6.01
N GLU A 112 20.36 45.14 -5.77
CA GLU A 112 21.10 46.12 -6.57
C GLU A 112 22.61 45.90 -6.50
N ASN A 113 23.13 45.50 -5.34
CA ASN A 113 24.53 45.15 -5.16
C ASN A 113 24.91 43.77 -5.72
N GLY A 114 23.96 43.00 -6.25
CA GLY A 114 24.21 41.65 -6.77
C GLY A 114 24.75 40.67 -5.72
N ARG A 115 24.57 40.92 -4.42
CA ARG A 115 25.10 40.04 -3.37
C ARG A 115 24.09 38.97 -2.94
N TRP A 116 22.80 39.21 -3.14
CA TRP A 116 21.75 38.24 -2.85
C TRP A 116 20.65 38.27 -3.91
N SER A 117 19.96 37.14 -4.05
CA SER A 117 18.83 36.96 -4.95
C SER A 117 17.83 35.99 -4.35
N LEU A 118 16.55 36.29 -4.57
CA LEU A 118 15.40 35.45 -4.26
C LEU A 118 14.77 34.97 -5.57
N THR A 119 14.49 33.68 -5.67
CA THR A 119 13.79 33.07 -6.80
C THR A 119 12.59 32.27 -6.32
N GLY A 120 11.52 32.30 -7.12
CA GLY A 120 10.34 31.47 -6.92
C GLY A 120 9.79 31.03 -8.26
N GLY A 121 9.13 29.88 -8.31
CA GLY A 121 8.52 29.39 -9.54
C GLY A 121 7.39 28.41 -9.29
N ILE A 122 6.50 28.31 -10.28
CA ILE A 122 5.37 27.38 -10.30
C ILE A 122 5.42 26.55 -11.59
N ALA A 123 5.02 25.29 -11.51
CA ALA A 123 4.91 24.43 -12.68
C ALA A 123 3.68 23.53 -12.61
N ALA A 124 3.17 23.15 -13.77
CA ALA A 124 2.08 22.20 -13.93
C ALA A 124 2.51 21.12 -14.93
N ALA A 125 2.11 19.88 -14.66
CA ALA A 125 2.40 18.74 -15.52
C ALA A 125 1.12 17.98 -15.89
N THR A 126 1.17 17.20 -16.97
CA THR A 126 0.01 16.52 -17.58
C THR A 126 -0.77 15.62 -16.62
N GLU A 127 -0.10 14.97 -15.66
CA GLU A 127 -0.72 14.06 -14.68
C GLU A 127 -0.35 14.38 -13.23
N GLY A 128 0.36 15.47 -13.01
CA GLY A 128 0.90 15.87 -11.72
C GLY A 128 0.14 17.03 -11.09
N SER A 129 0.18 17.13 -9.77
CA SER A 129 -0.27 18.33 -9.07
C SER A 129 0.65 19.52 -9.39
N PRO A 130 0.15 20.78 -9.28
CA PRO A 130 1.00 21.95 -9.38
C PRO A 130 2.20 21.86 -8.42
N SER A 131 3.38 22.21 -8.91
CA SER A 131 4.63 22.23 -8.17
C SER A 131 5.06 23.68 -7.92
N VAL A 132 5.68 23.93 -6.76
CA VAL A 132 6.20 25.25 -6.38
C VAL A 132 7.65 25.10 -5.92
N ARG A 133 8.51 26.05 -6.28
CA ARG A 133 9.87 26.16 -5.72
C ARG A 133 10.17 27.55 -5.22
N ILE A 134 11.00 27.64 -4.19
CA ILE A 134 11.56 28.89 -3.64
C ILE A 134 13.05 28.65 -3.36
N GLY A 135 13.88 29.66 -3.63
CA GLY A 135 15.31 29.57 -3.35
C GLY A 135 15.93 30.94 -3.08
N ILE A 136 16.96 30.94 -2.24
CA ILE A 136 17.79 32.11 -1.95
C ILE A 136 19.22 31.76 -2.35
N SER A 137 19.92 32.70 -2.98
CA SER A 137 21.31 32.55 -3.39
C SER A 137 22.08 33.85 -3.15
N GLY A 138 23.34 33.75 -2.78
CA GLY A 138 24.19 34.93 -2.57
C GLY A 138 25.66 34.56 -2.44
N ILE A 139 26.49 35.59 -2.36
CA ILE A 139 27.94 35.50 -2.11
C ILE A 139 28.24 35.97 -0.69
N ILE A 140 29.15 35.26 -0.01
CA ILE A 140 29.61 35.59 1.33
C ILE A 140 31.05 36.09 1.20
N GLY A 141 31.29 37.32 1.68
CA GLY A 141 32.59 38.00 1.56
C GLY A 141 32.66 39.01 0.41
N ASP A 142 33.84 39.60 0.26
CA ASP A 142 34.28 40.43 -0.86
C ASP A 142 35.33 39.68 -1.68
#